data_AF-A0A953W5L7-F1
#
_entry.id   AF-A0A953W5L7-F1
#
_cell.length_a   1.000
_cell.length_b   1.000
_cell.length_c   1.000
_cell.angle_alpha   90.00
_cell.angle_beta   90.00
_cell.angle_gamma   90.00
#
_symmetry.space_group_name_H-M   'P 1'
#
loop_
_entity.id
_entity.type
_entity.pdbx_description
1 polymer ?
#
loop_
_entity_poly.entity_id
_entity_poly.type
_entity_poly.pdbx_seq_one_letter_code
_entity_poly.pdbx_strand_id
1 'polypeptide(L)'
;MVVILWAFTLFHVAVGVASLSLAIRLLTPQERAHWRSQSALLVAEFLCWIYPIAAFVGVKSAWSAYATGHHHAIPMLLAPILWLVLMGLLFAIVDFAEDGVLGNARDPSV
;
A
#
# COMPACT_ATOMS: atom_id res chain seq x y z
N MET A 1 2.80 0.63 25.38
CA MET A 1 3.53 0.19 24.17
C MET A 1 2.86 -1.01 23.49
N VAL A 2 2.50 -2.08 24.21
CA VAL A 2 1.78 -3.25 23.64
C VAL A 2 0.49 -2.89 22.89
N VAL A 3 -0.35 -2.02 23.44
CA VAL A 3 -1.60 -1.58 22.77
C VAL A 3 -1.31 -0.90 21.43
N ILE A 4 -0.25 -0.09 21.37
CA ILE A 4 0.19 0.59 20.14
C ILE A 4 0.65 -0.44 19.11
N LEU A 5 1.48 -1.41 19.51
CA LEU A 5 1.92 -2.50 18.63
C LEU A 5 0.75 -3.28 18.04
N TRP A 6 -0.26 -3.63 18.85
CA TRP A 6 -1.46 -4.32 18.36
C TRP A 6 -2.30 -3.45 17.42
N ALA A 7 -2.52 -2.18 17.76
CA ALA A 7 -3.27 -1.25 16.92
C ALA A 7 -2.62 -1.10 15.53
N PHE A 8 -1.31 -0.89 15.48
CA PHE A 8 -0.57 -0.80 14.21
C PHE A 8 -0.50 -2.14 13.49
N THR A 9 -0.39 -3.27 14.21
CA THR A 9 -0.47 -4.60 13.59
C THR A 9 -1.79 -4.77 12.84
N LEU A 10 -2.92 -4.46 13.49
CA LEU A 10 -4.24 -4.57 12.87
C LEU A 10 -4.39 -3.62 11.69
N PHE A 11 -3.94 -2.37 11.83
CA PHE A 11 -3.90 -1.40 10.74
C PHE A 11 -3.13 -1.94 9.53
N HIS A 12 -1.92 -2.44 9.74
CA HIS A 12 -1.07 -2.97 8.69
C HIS A 12 -1.66 -4.22 8.02
N VAL A 13 -2.34 -5.08 8.77
CA VAL A 13 -3.09 -6.21 8.21
C VAL A 13 -4.22 -5.70 7.32
N ALA A 14 -5.06 -4.78 7.81
CA ALA A 14 -6.20 -4.25 7.05
C ALA A 14 -5.75 -3.57 5.75
N VAL A 15 -4.76 -2.67 5.83
CA VAL A 15 -4.22 -1.97 4.65
C VAL A 15 -3.44 -2.92 3.76
N GLY A 16 -2.78 -3.94 4.32
CA GLY A 16 -2.04 -4.94 3.56
C GLY A 16 -2.97 -5.79 2.71
N VAL A 17 -4.10 -6.19 3.28
CA VAL A 17 -5.18 -6.86 2.55
C VAL A 17 -5.74 -5.96 1.46
N ALA A 18 -6.06 -4.70 1.76
CA ALA A 18 -6.57 -3.75 0.77
C ALA A 18 -5.59 -3.54 -0.40
N SER A 19 -4.30 -3.38 -0.10
CA SER A 19 -3.22 -3.23 -1.08
C SER A 19 -3.06 -4.48 -1.94
N LEU A 20 -3.10 -5.67 -1.34
CA LEU A 20 -3.03 -6.93 -2.07
C LEU A 20 -4.26 -7.13 -2.98
N SER A 21 -5.46 -6.83 -2.49
CA SER A 21 -6.68 -6.88 -3.29
C SER A 21 -6.61 -5.94 -4.49
N LEU A 22 -6.08 -4.73 -4.30
CA LEU A 22 -5.85 -3.79 -5.40
C LEU A 22 -4.80 -4.32 -6.39
N ALA A 23 -3.69 -4.86 -5.89
CA ALA A 23 -2.63 -5.44 -6.73
C ALA A 23 -3.18 -6.56 -7.63
N ILE A 24 -3.99 -7.45 -7.07
CA ILE A 24 -4.65 -8.53 -7.81
C ILE A 24 -5.64 -7.97 -8.84
N ARG A 25 -6.44 -6.96 -8.45
CA ARG A 25 -7.40 -6.32 -9.35
C ARG A 25 -6.72 -5.69 -10.57
N LEU A 26 -5.56 -5.05 -10.39
CA LEU A 26 -4.75 -4.47 -11.47
C LEU A 26 -4.21 -5.50 -12.47
N LEU A 27 -4.19 -6.80 -12.13
CA LEU A 27 -3.83 -7.86 -13.07
C LEU A 27 -4.97 -8.24 -14.02
N THR A 28 -6.21 -7.79 -13.76
CA THR A 28 -7.37 -8.17 -14.57
C THR A 28 -7.37 -7.43 -15.92
N PRO A 29 -7.74 -8.08 -17.04
CA PRO A 29 -7.79 -7.43 -18.34
C PRO A 29 -8.69 -6.18 -18.37
N GLN A 30 -9.81 -6.23 -17.64
CA GLN A 30 -10.77 -5.14 -17.54
C GLN A 30 -10.13 -3.90 -16.90
N GLU A 31 -9.44 -4.07 -15.77
CA GLU A 31 -8.79 -2.96 -15.10
C GLU A 31 -7.67 -2.38 -15.96
N ARG A 32 -6.86 -3.25 -16.58
CA ARG A 32 -5.71 -2.86 -17.42
C ARG A 32 -6.11 -2.07 -18.65
N ALA A 33 -7.29 -2.31 -19.20
CA ALA A 33 -7.80 -1.59 -20.37
C ALA A 33 -8.03 -0.09 -20.10
N HIS A 34 -8.18 0.30 -18.83
CA HIS A 34 -8.36 1.71 -18.45
C HIS A 34 -7.04 2.50 -18.40
N TRP A 35 -5.89 1.83 -18.36
CA TRP A 35 -4.59 2.48 -18.23
C TRP A 35 -4.04 2.86 -19.61
N ARG A 36 -3.78 4.16 -19.82
CA ARG A 36 -3.17 4.65 -21.06
C ARG A 36 -1.66 4.41 -21.01
N SER A 37 -1.04 4.68 -19.86
CA SER A 37 0.38 4.42 -19.64
C SER A 37 0.65 3.07 -18.98
N GLN A 38 1.37 2.20 -19.70
CA GLN A 38 1.84 0.93 -19.15
C GLN A 38 2.89 1.12 -18.04
N SER A 39 3.69 2.17 -18.08
CA SER A 39 4.66 2.44 -17.01
C SER A 39 3.96 2.87 -15.73
N ALA A 40 2.88 3.65 -15.82
CA ALA A 40 2.07 4.04 -14.67
C ALA A 40 1.38 2.82 -14.02
N LEU A 41 0.86 1.90 -14.84
CA LEU A 41 0.30 0.63 -14.37
C LEU A 41 1.35 -0.22 -13.65
N LEU A 42 2.55 -0.36 -14.21
CA LEU A 42 3.63 -1.13 -13.56
C LEU A 42 4.05 -0.52 -12.22
N VAL A 43 4.13 0.82 -12.14
CA VAL A 43 4.40 1.51 -10.88
C VAL A 43 3.27 1.25 -9.88
N ALA A 44 2.01 1.34 -10.29
CA ALA A 44 0.85 1.06 -9.46
C ALA A 44 0.89 -0.36 -8.87
N GLU A 45 1.11 -1.36 -9.73
CA GLU A 45 1.24 -2.76 -9.33
C GLU A 45 2.38 -2.95 -8.33
N PHE A 46 3.55 -2.41 -8.64
CA PHE A 46 4.74 -2.53 -7.79
C PHE A 46 4.52 -1.94 -6.39
N LEU A 47 3.93 -0.74 -6.30
CA LEU A 47 3.62 -0.10 -5.03
C LEU A 47 2.65 -0.94 -4.18
N CYS A 48 1.60 -1.48 -4.82
CA CYS A 48 0.61 -2.31 -4.16
C CYS A 48 1.17 -3.65 -3.67
N TRP A 49 2.11 -4.24 -4.41
CA TRP A 49 2.77 -5.50 -4.04
C TRP A 49 3.79 -5.35 -2.91
N ILE A 50 4.49 -4.21 -2.83
CA ILE A 50 5.51 -4.00 -1.80
C ILE A 50 4.90 -3.80 -0.42
N TYR A 51 3.80 -3.04 -0.32
CA TYR A 51 3.28 -2.64 0.98
C TYR A 51 2.98 -3.84 1.92
N PRO A 52 2.30 -4.92 1.49
CA PRO A 52 2.06 -6.09 2.35
C PRO A 52 3.35 -6.71 2.91
N ILE A 53 4.40 -6.77 2.09
CA ILE A 53 5.71 -7.33 2.48
C ILE A 53 6.36 -6.40 3.51
N ALA A 54 6.40 -5.10 3.22
CA ALA A 54 6.97 -4.10 4.13
C ALA A 54 6.22 -4.07 5.47
N ALA A 55 4.89 -4.12 5.43
CA ALA A 55 4.01 -4.18 6.59
C ALA A 55 4.30 -5.41 7.46
N PHE A 56 4.38 -6.60 6.86
CA PHE A 56 4.67 -7.83 7.58
C PHE A 56 6.06 -7.81 8.24
N VAL A 57 7.09 -7.41 7.49
CA VAL A 57 8.47 -7.32 8.01
C VAL A 57 8.58 -6.26 9.11
N GLY A 58 7.96 -5.10 8.92
CA GLY A 58 7.97 -3.99 9.89
C GLY A 58 7.31 -4.37 11.21
N VAL A 59 6.10 -4.95 11.16
CA VAL A 59 5.37 -5.41 12.34
C VAL A 59 6.14 -6.51 13.09
N LYS A 60 6.63 -7.54 12.37
CA LYS A 60 7.45 -8.60 12.98
C LYS A 60 8.68 -8.02 13.69
N SER A 61 9.40 -7.14 13.01
CA SER A 61 10.63 -6.54 13.56
C SER A 61 10.34 -5.67 14.77
N ALA A 62 9.24 -4.91 14.75
CA ALA A 62 8.81 -4.11 15.88
C ALA A 62 8.47 -4.94 17.13
N TRP A 63 7.75 -6.06 16.96
CA TRP A 63 7.47 -6.98 18.06
C TRP A 63 8.75 -7.61 18.63
N SER A 64 9.70 -7.98 17.75
CA SER A 64 10.99 -8.52 18.19
C SER A 64 11.82 -7.48 18.94
N ALA A 65 11.87 -6.23 18.45
CA ALA A 65 12.56 -5.12 19.11
C ALA A 65 11.91 -4.80 20.47
N TYR A 66 10.58 -4.86 20.57
CA TYR A 66 9.87 -4.67 21.82
C TYR A 66 10.21 -5.76 22.86
N ALA A 67 10.25 -7.03 22.44
CA ALA A 67 10.56 -8.15 23.32
C ALA A 67 11.97 -8.07 23.94
N THR A 68 12.91 -7.41 23.26
CA THR A 68 14.29 -7.20 23.74
C THR A 68 14.49 -5.84 24.42
N GLY A 69 13.43 -5.03 24.61
CA GLY A 69 13.51 -3.70 25.20
C GLY A 69 14.19 -2.65 24.29
N HIS A 70 14.36 -2.94 23.00
CA HIS A 70 15.04 -2.07 22.05
C HIS A 70 14.19 -0.85 21.68
N HIS A 71 14.80 0.34 21.67
CA HIS A 71 14.08 1.61 21.44
C HIS A 71 13.57 1.81 19.99
N HIS A 72 13.91 0.91 19.05
CA HIS A 72 13.54 1.03 17.65
C HIS A 72 12.20 0.40 17.27
N ALA A 73 11.46 -0.17 18.23
CA ALA A 73 10.15 -0.79 17.96
C ALA A 73 9.16 0.17 17.27
N ILE A 74 9.11 1.44 17.70
CA ILE A 74 8.24 2.45 17.09
C ILE A 74 8.67 2.84 15.67
N PRO A 75 9.95 3.21 15.41
CA PRO A 75 10.43 3.43 14.05
C PRO A 75 10.12 2.28 13.07
N MET A 76 10.26 1.03 13.52
CA MET A 76 9.96 -0.16 12.70
C MET A 76 8.46 -0.29 12.34
N LEU A 77 7.55 0.15 13.22
CA LEU A 77 6.11 0.24 12.91
C LEU A 77 5.79 1.39 11.96
N LEU A 78 6.53 2.50 12.03
CA LEU A 78 6.24 3.67 11.21
C LEU A 78 6.80 3.55 9.79
N ALA A 79 7.84 2.73 9.56
CA ALA A 79 8.47 2.59 8.26
C ALA A 79 7.48 2.20 7.13
N PRO A 80 6.56 1.22 7.31
CA PRO A 80 5.56 0.92 6.28
C PRO A 80 4.55 2.07 6.07
N ILE A 81 4.31 2.93 7.06
CA ILE A 81 3.43 4.09 6.92
C ILE A 81 4.06 5.12 5.98
N LEU A 82 5.37 5.33 6.06
CA LEU A 82 6.07 6.22 5.12
C LEU A 82 5.91 5.72 3.67
N TRP A 83 5.89 4.40 3.47
CA TRP A 83 5.59 3.81 2.17
C TRP A 83 4.16 4.13 1.70
N LEU A 84 3.16 4.11 2.59
CA LEU A 84 1.79 4.53 2.25
C LEU A 84 1.72 5.99 1.82
N VAL A 85 2.46 6.87 2.48
CA VAL A 85 2.52 8.29 2.11
C VAL A 85 3.10 8.45 0.70
N LEU A 86 4.20 7.74 0.41
CA LEU A 86 4.81 7.72 -0.93
C LEU A 86 3.83 7.16 -1.97
N MET A 87 3.19 6.03 -1.67
CA MET A 87 2.20 5.39 -2.54
C MET A 87 1.02 6.32 -2.84
N GLY A 88 0.48 7.00 -1.83
CA GLY A 88 -0.61 7.97 -1.98
C GLY A 88 -0.21 9.17 -2.84
N LEU A 89 1.00 9.69 -2.66
CA LEU A 89 1.53 10.78 -3.49
C LEU A 89 1.68 10.34 -4.96
N LEU A 90 2.26 9.17 -5.20
CA LEU A 90 2.45 8.64 -6.55
C LEU A 90 1.11 8.37 -7.23
N PHE A 91 0.13 7.83 -6.50
CA PHE A 91 -1.21 7.65 -7.04
C PHE A 91 -1.92 8.96 -7.35
N ALA A 92 -1.78 9.98 -6.52
CA ALA A 92 -2.35 11.31 -6.84
C ALA A 92 -1.72 11.89 -8.13
N ILE A 93 -0.41 11.71 -8.33
CA ILE A 93 0.28 12.16 -9.54
C ILE A 93 -0.21 11.37 -10.77
N VAL A 94 -0.29 10.04 -10.65
CA VAL A 94 -0.76 9.16 -11.73
C VAL A 94 -2.20 9.46 -12.09
N ASP A 95 -3.08 9.65 -11.11
CA ASP A 95 -4.48 9.98 -11.32
C ASP A 95 -4.62 11.31 -12.08
N PHE A 96 -3.83 12.32 -11.72
CA PHE A 96 -3.80 13.59 -12.45
C PHE A 96 -3.26 13.43 -13.88
N ALA A 97 -2.21 12.63 -14.09
CA ALA A 97 -1.58 12.45 -15.40
C ALA A 97 -2.41 11.59 -16.37
N GLU A 98 -3.17 10.63 -15.84
CA GLU A 98 -4.01 9.69 -16.60
C GLU A 98 -5.47 10.16 -16.70
N ASP A 99 -5.79 11.39 -16.31
CA ASP A 99 -7.13 12.01 -16.37
C ASP A 99 -8.19 11.26 -15.54
N GLY A 100 -7.86 10.97 -14.28
CA GLY A 100 -8.81 10.41 -13.32
C GLY A 100 -8.95 8.89 -13.36
N VAL A 101 -7.92 8.15 -13.82
CA VAL A 101 -7.95 6.67 -13.93
C VAL A 101 -8.23 5.96 -12.59
N LEU A 102 -7.96 6.60 -11.45
CA LEU A 102 -8.25 6.11 -10.10
C LEU A 102 -9.52 6.74 -9.51
N GLY A 103 -9.98 7.86 -10.05
CA GLY A 103 -11.30 8.42 -9.81
C GLY A 103 -12.39 7.55 -10.45
N ASN A 104 -13.58 7.51 -9.86
CA ASN A 104 -14.75 6.82 -10.38
C ASN A 104 -15.28 7.36 -11.75
N ALA A 105 -14.44 8.04 -12.54
CA ALA A 105 -14.70 8.47 -13.92
C ALA A 105 -14.65 7.31 -14.93
N ARG A 106 -14.99 6.11 -14.46
CA ARG A 106 -15.41 5.02 -15.34
C ARG A 106 -16.69 5.49 -16.00
N ASP A 107 -16.69 5.56 -17.32
CA ASP A 107 -17.92 5.74 -18.05
C ASP A 107 -18.87 4.59 -17.64
N PRO A 108 -20.04 4.85 -17.03
CA PRO A 108 -20.96 3.79 -16.62
C PRO A 108 -21.60 3.05 -17.80
N SER A 109 -21.24 3.41 -19.04
CA SER A 109 -21.80 2.92 -20.30
C SER A 109 -20.90 1.95 -21.10
N VAL A 110 -19.83 1.40 -20.51
CA VAL A 110 -19.09 0.26 -21.09
C VAL A 110 -19.22 -0.98 -20.20
#